data_AF-A0A538QJX0-F1
#
_entry.id   AF-A0A538QJX0-F1
#
_cell.length_a   1.000
_cell.length_b   1.000
_cell.length_c   1.000
_cell.angle_alpha   90.00
_cell.angle_beta   90.00
_cell.angle_gamma   90.00
#
_symmetry.space_group_name_H-M   'P 1'
#
loop_
_entity.id
_entity.type
_entity.pdbx_description
1 polymer ?
#
loop_
_entity_poly.entity_id
_entity_poly.type
_entity_poly.pdbx_seq_one_letter_code
_entity_poly.pdbx_strand_id
1 'polypeptide(L)'
;MSAPADPGENRHAWLQKHPSPLTAGGEFHWYPERSPDRELRAGFVERVRGIEPPAVLWQIERGRVAWGQVFSATAPLDGRRYVGLVLSVVEDDRPVGDLLAALAPPPAARWSDGLATESHGRELAVQELAAVRREAWGDVAGVVRALLSGGPARIDDPESPRLPAWIASIERTLPELGGKPRCGVLCTSGPAAASGARDRVAELAAAAWREPASRQAGAWTLLCELAAARGESLDQAGAALDAIDAGAVLTAEERTLVAGGGVVDVLHAWGRGRLDRSPDADTLVVRLADLVAARALAQLAAGEDAAGAIAEARWHALVPAARRAALLTAVAQRAATLRKIVEAHHG
;
A
#
# COMPACT_ATOMS: atom_id res chain seq x y z
N MET A 1 -14.69 32.07 -7.73
CA MET A 1 -14.73 31.26 -6.49
C MET A 1 -15.60 30.06 -6.82
N SER A 2 -15.00 28.92 -7.14
CA SER A 2 -15.75 27.68 -7.37
C SER A 2 -16.32 27.20 -6.05
N ALA A 3 -17.60 26.82 -6.04
CA ALA A 3 -18.19 26.14 -4.90
C ALA A 3 -17.35 24.88 -4.58
N PRO A 4 -17.16 24.53 -3.30
CA PRO A 4 -16.57 23.24 -2.96
C PRO A 4 -17.41 22.14 -3.62
N ALA A 5 -16.73 21.18 -4.25
CA ALA A 5 -17.39 20.02 -4.84
C ALA A 5 -18.25 19.35 -3.76
N ASP A 6 -19.50 19.04 -4.08
CA ASP A 6 -20.42 18.37 -3.16
C ASP A 6 -19.75 17.06 -2.71
N PRO A 7 -19.43 16.89 -1.42
CA PRO A 7 -18.77 15.68 -0.96
C PRO A 7 -19.71 14.50 -1.23
N GLY A 8 -19.32 13.64 -2.18
CA GLY A 8 -20.07 12.48 -2.65
C GLY A 8 -20.90 11.78 -1.57
N GLU A 9 -22.13 11.44 -1.94
CA GLU A 9 -23.13 10.85 -1.06
C GLU A 9 -22.69 9.48 -0.52
N ASN A 10 -22.73 9.33 0.80
CA ASN A 10 -22.52 8.05 1.47
C ASN A 10 -23.86 7.32 1.57
N ARG A 11 -23.97 6.14 0.94
CA ARG A 11 -25.14 5.27 1.06
C ARG A 11 -24.91 4.20 2.12
N HIS A 12 -25.89 3.98 2.97
CA HIS A 12 -25.80 3.06 4.11
C HIS A 12 -26.83 1.94 4.02
N ALA A 13 -26.42 0.74 4.44
CA ALA A 13 -27.25 -0.44 4.46
C ALA A 13 -26.95 -1.32 5.68
N TRP A 14 -27.97 -1.97 6.22
CA TRP A 14 -27.84 -2.85 7.38
C TRP A 14 -28.26 -4.26 7.03
N LEU A 15 -27.38 -5.22 7.23
CA LEU A 15 -27.69 -6.64 7.22
C LEU A 15 -27.95 -7.09 8.66
N GLN A 16 -29.19 -7.48 8.97
CA GLN A 16 -29.56 -7.95 10.30
C GLN A 16 -30.73 -8.93 10.27
N LYS A 17 -30.93 -9.65 11.37
CA LYS A 17 -32.10 -10.50 11.57
C LYS A 17 -33.37 -9.63 11.64
N HIS A 18 -34.43 -10.04 10.94
CA HIS A 18 -35.69 -9.29 10.90
C HIS A 18 -36.26 -9.05 12.32
N PRO A 19 -36.75 -7.84 12.65
CA PRO A 19 -37.31 -7.55 13.97
C PRO A 19 -38.76 -8.02 14.16
N SER A 20 -39.54 -8.19 13.09
CA SER A 20 -40.96 -8.59 13.16
C SER A 20 -41.19 -10.09 12.89
N PRO A 21 -42.17 -10.73 13.56
CA PRO A 21 -42.45 -12.17 13.53
C PRO A 21 -43.14 -12.70 12.25
N LEU A 22 -43.45 -11.85 11.26
CA LEU A 22 -44.24 -12.25 10.08
C LEU A 22 -43.42 -12.92 8.97
N THR A 23 -42.08 -12.88 9.03
CA THR A 23 -41.20 -13.63 8.12
C THR A 23 -40.82 -14.95 8.76
N ALA A 24 -41.27 -16.06 8.17
CA ALA A 24 -41.32 -17.39 8.77
C ALA A 24 -39.96 -18.02 9.19
N GLY A 25 -38.82 -17.37 8.95
CA GLY A 25 -37.49 -17.95 9.22
C GLY A 25 -36.58 -17.16 10.17
N GLY A 26 -36.93 -15.93 10.59
CA GLY A 26 -35.97 -15.07 11.30
C GLY A 26 -34.67 -14.90 10.51
N GLU A 27 -34.80 -14.70 9.20
CA GLU A 27 -33.68 -14.64 8.26
C GLU A 27 -32.98 -13.27 8.32
N PHE A 28 -31.79 -13.19 7.72
CA PHE A 28 -31.06 -11.95 7.57
C PHE A 28 -31.60 -11.17 6.37
N HIS A 29 -31.89 -9.88 6.57
CA HIS A 29 -32.37 -8.98 5.54
C HIS A 29 -31.53 -7.72 5.49
N TRP A 30 -31.45 -7.15 4.29
CA TRP A 30 -30.87 -5.83 4.07
C TRP A 30 -31.91 -4.73 4.30
N TYR A 31 -31.52 -3.67 4.97
CA TYR A 31 -32.30 -2.44 5.11
C TYR A 31 -31.49 -1.27 4.56
N PRO A 32 -32.01 -0.48 3.59
CA PRO A 32 -33.24 -0.75 2.83
C PRO A 32 -33.10 -1.98 1.93
N GLU A 33 -34.20 -2.69 1.68
CA GLU A 33 -34.21 -3.95 0.91
C GLU A 33 -33.76 -3.75 -0.55
N ARG A 34 -34.25 -2.68 -1.18
CA ARG A 34 -33.88 -2.32 -2.55
C ARG A 34 -32.62 -1.46 -2.54
N SER A 35 -31.69 -1.77 -3.43
CA SER A 35 -30.45 -1.00 -3.59
C SER A 35 -29.80 -1.29 -4.94
N PRO A 36 -29.11 -0.29 -5.53
CA PRO A 36 -28.27 -0.50 -6.70
C PRO A 36 -27.06 -1.39 -6.41
N ASP A 37 -26.65 -1.53 -5.15
CA ASP A 37 -25.42 -2.21 -4.71
C ASP A 37 -25.63 -3.72 -4.44
N ARG A 38 -26.54 -4.37 -5.19
CA ARG A 38 -26.96 -5.76 -4.91
C ARG A 38 -25.80 -6.76 -4.94
N GLU A 39 -24.95 -6.67 -5.96
CA GLU A 39 -23.79 -7.57 -6.13
C GLU A 39 -22.74 -7.33 -5.04
N LEU A 40 -22.47 -6.06 -4.73
CA LEU A 40 -21.57 -5.67 -3.64
C LEU A 40 -22.05 -6.24 -2.30
N ARG A 41 -23.33 -6.05 -1.97
CA ARG A 41 -23.96 -6.60 -0.76
C ARG A 41 -23.80 -8.12 -0.67
N ALA A 42 -24.04 -8.85 -1.76
CA ALA A 42 -23.83 -10.31 -1.79
C ALA A 42 -22.37 -10.69 -1.50
N GLY A 43 -21.40 -9.97 -2.08
CA GLY A 43 -19.98 -10.18 -1.80
C GLY A 43 -19.58 -9.93 -0.34
N PHE A 44 -20.22 -8.99 0.35
CA PHE A 44 -20.02 -8.78 1.79
C PHE A 44 -20.68 -9.86 2.66
N VAL A 45 -21.85 -10.39 2.27
CA VAL A 45 -22.52 -11.52 2.96
C VAL A 45 -21.63 -12.75 2.96
N GLU A 46 -20.95 -13.05 1.84
CA GLU A 46 -20.05 -14.21 1.79
C GLU A 46 -18.80 -14.01 2.67
N ARG A 47 -18.24 -12.79 2.68
CA ARG A 47 -17.02 -12.49 3.44
C ARG A 47 -17.22 -12.30 4.94
N VAL A 48 -18.41 -11.91 5.41
CA VAL A 48 -18.68 -11.73 6.85
C VAL A 48 -18.77 -13.07 7.61
N ARG A 49 -18.96 -14.19 6.90
CA ARG A 49 -19.05 -15.51 7.51
C ARG A 49 -17.77 -15.85 8.27
N GLY A 50 -17.89 -16.15 9.56
CA GLY A 50 -16.76 -16.51 10.43
C GLY A 50 -15.93 -15.31 10.93
N ILE A 51 -16.36 -14.08 10.67
CA ILE A 51 -15.72 -12.88 11.23
C ILE A 51 -16.39 -12.52 12.56
N GLU A 52 -15.59 -12.46 13.63
CA GLU A 52 -16.07 -12.05 14.95
C GLU A 52 -16.09 -10.52 15.08
N PRO A 53 -17.17 -9.92 15.65
CA PRO A 53 -17.19 -8.50 15.97
C PRO A 53 -16.37 -8.21 17.25
N PRO A 54 -15.74 -7.02 17.35
CA PRO A 54 -15.76 -5.94 16.36
C PRO A 54 -14.78 -6.17 15.20
N ALA A 55 -15.23 -5.90 13.98
CA ALA A 55 -14.41 -5.98 12.77
C ALA A 55 -14.94 -5.06 11.67
N VAL A 56 -14.09 -4.74 10.71
CA VAL A 56 -14.46 -4.01 9.49
C VAL A 56 -14.08 -4.83 8.27
N LEU A 57 -15.03 -5.15 7.42
CA LEU A 57 -14.76 -5.58 6.05
C LEU A 57 -14.64 -4.34 5.17
N TRP A 58 -13.69 -4.33 4.25
CA TRP A 58 -13.57 -3.24 3.28
C TRP A 58 -13.40 -3.77 1.87
N GLN A 59 -13.78 -2.95 0.90
CA GLN A 59 -13.49 -3.12 -0.51
C GLN A 59 -13.21 -1.75 -1.11
N ILE A 60 -12.11 -1.67 -1.86
CA ILE A 60 -11.61 -0.44 -2.46
C ILE A 60 -11.34 -0.70 -3.93
N GLU A 61 -11.88 0.16 -4.79
CA GLU A 61 -11.59 0.19 -6.22
C GLU A 61 -11.57 1.65 -6.69
N ARG A 62 -11.13 1.88 -7.93
CA ARG A 62 -11.09 3.25 -8.47
C ARG A 62 -12.51 3.83 -8.48
N GLY A 63 -12.68 4.93 -7.76
CA GLY A 63 -13.93 5.67 -7.67
C GLY A 63 -15.01 5.05 -6.79
N ARG A 64 -14.71 3.99 -6.03
CA ARG A 64 -15.65 3.42 -5.05
C ARG A 64 -14.93 2.86 -3.82
N VAL A 65 -15.47 3.20 -2.65
CA VAL A 65 -15.07 2.62 -1.36
C VAL A 65 -16.29 2.05 -0.67
N ALA A 66 -16.19 0.80 -0.22
CA ALA A 66 -17.21 0.11 0.55
C ALA A 66 -16.65 -0.35 1.90
N TRP A 67 -17.40 -0.06 2.96
CA TRP A 67 -16.95 -0.19 4.35
C TRP A 67 -18.04 -0.84 5.20
N GLY A 68 -17.79 -2.07 5.64
CA GLY A 68 -18.72 -2.90 6.37
C GLY A 68 -18.31 -3.09 7.82
N GLN A 69 -18.99 -2.44 8.77
CA GLN A 69 -18.78 -2.64 10.21
C GLN A 69 -19.59 -3.83 10.72
N VAL A 70 -18.89 -4.84 11.22
CA VAL A 70 -19.47 -6.05 11.82
C VAL A 70 -19.82 -5.74 13.27
N PHE A 71 -21.08 -5.97 13.65
CA PHE A 71 -21.55 -5.78 15.02
C PHE A 71 -22.19 -7.06 15.55
N SER A 72 -22.20 -7.25 16.87
CA SER A 72 -23.07 -8.25 17.48
C SER A 72 -24.29 -7.60 18.12
N ALA A 73 -25.45 -8.23 17.95
CA ALA A 73 -26.69 -7.82 18.58
C ALA A 73 -27.45 -9.04 19.09
N THR A 74 -28.48 -8.79 19.89
CA THR A 74 -29.37 -9.84 20.40
C THR A 74 -30.64 -9.89 19.58
N ALA A 75 -30.98 -11.07 19.09
CA ALA A 75 -32.15 -11.31 18.26
C ALA A 75 -33.41 -10.94 19.04
N PRO A 76 -34.32 -10.14 18.46
CA PRO A 76 -35.49 -9.63 19.18
C PRO A 76 -36.45 -10.73 19.69
N LEU A 77 -36.51 -11.89 19.02
CA LEU A 77 -37.50 -12.94 19.27
C LEU A 77 -37.03 -14.05 20.22
N ASP A 78 -35.83 -14.60 19.99
CA ASP A 78 -35.31 -15.77 20.72
C ASP A 78 -34.19 -15.41 21.71
N GLY A 79 -33.82 -14.13 21.80
CA GLY A 79 -32.77 -13.65 22.70
C GLY A 79 -31.37 -14.16 22.35
N ARG A 80 -31.19 -14.81 21.19
CA ARG A 80 -29.88 -15.35 20.78
C ARG A 80 -29.00 -14.24 20.23
N ARG A 81 -27.72 -14.27 20.60
CA ARG A 81 -26.71 -13.37 20.00
C ARG A 81 -26.54 -13.71 18.52
N TYR A 82 -26.54 -12.70 17.66
CA TYR A 82 -26.25 -12.81 16.24
C TYR A 82 -25.22 -11.76 15.83
N VAL A 83 -24.67 -11.92 14.63
CA VAL A 83 -23.73 -10.99 14.00
C VAL A 83 -24.43 -10.31 12.83
N GLY A 84 -24.41 -8.97 12.80
CA GLY A 84 -24.93 -8.15 11.71
C GLY A 84 -23.81 -7.33 11.06
N LEU A 85 -24.16 -6.60 9.99
CA LEU A 85 -23.23 -5.76 9.23
C LEU A 85 -23.87 -4.41 8.92
N VAL A 86 -23.14 -3.32 9.12
CA VAL A 86 -23.48 -1.99 8.60
C VAL A 86 -22.54 -1.66 7.45
N LEU A 87 -23.07 -1.58 6.24
CA LEU A 87 -22.33 -1.27 5.02
C LEU A 87 -22.51 0.20 4.66
N SER A 88 -21.40 0.91 4.46
CA SER A 88 -21.36 2.26 3.90
C SER A 88 -20.63 2.24 2.57
N VAL A 89 -21.20 2.88 1.55
CA VAL A 89 -20.64 2.93 0.20
C VAL A 89 -20.55 4.39 -0.22
N VAL A 90 -19.40 4.78 -0.74
CA VAL A 90 -19.17 6.09 -1.35
C VAL A 90 -18.61 5.89 -2.75
N GLU A 91 -19.13 6.65 -3.72
CA GLU A 91 -18.72 6.63 -5.11
C GLU A 91 -18.49 8.06 -5.60
N ASP A 92 -17.36 8.28 -6.26
CA ASP A 92 -16.99 9.58 -6.84
C ASP A 92 -15.78 9.39 -7.76
N ASP A 93 -15.49 10.34 -8.63
CA ASP A 93 -14.28 10.31 -9.49
C ASP A 93 -12.99 10.73 -8.75
N ARG A 94 -13.12 11.06 -7.46
CA ARG A 94 -12.00 11.46 -6.59
C ARG A 94 -11.04 10.30 -6.28
N PRO A 95 -9.77 10.60 -5.91
CA PRO A 95 -8.84 9.60 -5.39
C PRO A 95 -9.42 8.82 -4.20
N VAL A 96 -9.03 7.55 -4.06
CA VAL A 96 -9.57 6.67 -3.02
C VAL A 96 -9.30 7.18 -1.61
N GLY A 97 -8.13 7.75 -1.34
CA GLY A 97 -7.84 8.36 -0.05
C GLY A 97 -8.83 9.48 0.30
N ASP A 98 -9.36 10.21 -0.68
CA ASP A 98 -10.34 11.25 -0.44
C ASP A 98 -11.74 10.67 -0.21
N LEU A 99 -12.08 9.59 -0.93
CA LEU A 99 -13.30 8.81 -0.66
C LEU A 99 -13.31 8.23 0.76
N LEU A 100 -12.22 7.59 1.18
CA LEU A 100 -12.04 7.06 2.53
C LEU A 100 -12.11 8.16 3.60
N ALA A 101 -11.54 9.33 3.33
CA ALA A 101 -11.57 10.46 4.27
C ALA A 101 -12.96 11.09 4.40
N ALA A 102 -13.75 11.08 3.32
CA ALA A 102 -15.12 11.58 3.30
C ALA A 102 -16.14 10.58 3.90
N LEU A 103 -15.76 9.31 4.01
CA LEU A 103 -16.63 8.26 4.52
C LEU A 103 -16.99 8.52 5.99
N ALA A 104 -18.29 8.67 6.26
CA ALA A 104 -18.84 8.85 7.59
C ALA A 104 -19.73 7.63 7.94
N PRO A 105 -19.13 6.49 8.32
CA PRO A 105 -19.93 5.32 8.62
C PRO A 105 -20.76 5.56 9.90
N PRO A 106 -22.05 5.18 9.93
CA PRO A 106 -22.87 5.27 11.13
C PRO A 106 -22.36 4.30 12.23
N PRO A 107 -22.88 4.39 13.47
CA PRO A 107 -22.49 3.44 14.51
C PRO A 107 -22.72 1.98 14.10
N ALA A 108 -21.82 1.10 14.52
CA ALA A 108 -21.90 -0.36 14.33
C ALA A 108 -23.02 -0.97 15.18
N ALA A 109 -24.26 -0.73 14.77
CA ALA A 109 -25.45 -1.09 15.53
C ALA A 109 -26.58 -1.54 14.60
N ARG A 110 -27.59 -2.19 15.21
CA ARG A 110 -28.81 -2.59 14.52
C ARG A 110 -29.51 -1.38 13.91
N TRP A 111 -30.15 -1.60 12.76
CA TRP A 111 -31.04 -0.61 12.16
C TRP A 111 -32.27 -0.37 13.06
N SER A 112 -32.69 0.90 13.12
CA SER A 112 -33.92 1.35 13.76
C SER A 112 -34.55 2.48 12.96
N ASP A 113 -35.86 2.65 13.09
CA ASP A 113 -36.59 3.79 12.51
C ASP A 113 -35.94 5.12 12.93
N GLY A 114 -35.58 5.96 11.95
CA GLY A 114 -34.91 7.24 12.17
C GLY A 114 -33.40 7.27 11.89
N LEU A 115 -32.77 6.12 11.60
CA LEU A 115 -31.39 6.12 11.07
C LEU A 115 -31.39 6.54 9.59
N ALA A 116 -30.54 7.51 9.26
CA ALA A 116 -30.37 7.97 7.89
C ALA A 116 -29.70 6.88 7.04
N THR A 117 -30.33 6.52 5.92
CA THR A 117 -29.76 5.58 4.93
C THR A 117 -28.79 6.26 3.97
N GLU A 118 -28.71 7.58 4.03
CA GLU A 118 -27.82 8.43 3.24
C GLU A 118 -27.20 9.49 4.17
N SER A 119 -25.94 9.81 3.98
CA SER A 119 -25.29 10.94 4.63
C SER A 119 -24.35 11.65 3.65
N HIS A 120 -24.04 12.91 3.93
CA HIS A 120 -23.04 13.64 3.14
C HIS A 120 -21.69 13.44 3.81
N GLY A 121 -20.68 13.10 3.01
CA GLY A 121 -19.32 13.06 3.51
C GLY A 121 -18.89 14.43 4.01
N ARG A 122 -17.98 14.48 4.98
CA ARG A 122 -17.37 15.74 5.38
C ARG A 122 -15.95 15.78 4.85
N GLU A 123 -15.59 16.87 4.19
CA GLU A 123 -14.18 17.12 3.90
C GLU A 123 -13.46 17.43 5.22
N LEU A 124 -12.47 16.60 5.56
CA LEU A 124 -11.64 16.82 6.74
C LEU A 124 -10.62 17.91 6.44
N ALA A 125 -10.47 18.86 7.36
CA ALA A 125 -9.43 19.87 7.21
C ALA A 125 -8.05 19.23 7.25
N VAL A 126 -7.06 19.84 6.57
CA VAL A 126 -5.66 19.36 6.54
C VAL A 126 -5.10 19.10 7.96
N GLN A 127 -5.46 19.96 8.92
CA GLN A 127 -5.05 19.82 10.31
C GLN A 127 -5.65 18.59 11.00
N GLU A 128 -6.89 18.23 10.66
CA GLU A 128 -7.55 17.04 11.20
C GLU A 128 -6.93 15.77 10.64
N LEU A 129 -6.64 15.74 9.33
CA LEU A 129 -5.90 14.65 8.69
C LEU A 129 -4.51 14.46 9.31
N ALA A 130 -3.80 15.57 9.58
CA ALA A 130 -2.51 15.54 10.27
C ALA A 130 -2.62 15.10 11.74
N ALA A 131 -3.75 15.38 12.41
CA ALA A 131 -4.01 14.89 13.75
C ALA A 131 -4.29 13.39 13.77
N VAL A 132 -5.15 12.90 12.87
CA VAL A 132 -5.46 11.47 12.72
C VAL A 132 -4.18 10.67 12.47
N ARG A 133 -3.29 11.15 11.59
CA ARG A 133 -2.01 10.48 11.28
C ARG A 133 -1.11 10.24 12.51
N ARG A 134 -1.21 11.10 13.53
CA ARG A 134 -0.41 10.95 14.76
C ARG A 134 -0.94 9.87 15.70
N GLU A 135 -2.14 9.37 15.43
CA GLU A 135 -2.74 8.31 16.21
C GLU A 135 -2.27 6.96 15.64
N ALA A 136 -1.74 6.08 16.50
CA ALA A 136 -1.36 4.74 16.12
C ALA A 136 -2.45 3.79 16.56
N TRP A 137 -3.18 3.21 15.60
CA TRP A 137 -4.36 2.36 15.88
C TRP A 137 -4.06 0.88 15.70
N GLY A 138 -2.79 0.46 15.69
CA GLY A 138 -2.41 -0.95 15.57
C GLY A 138 -1.18 -1.15 14.69
N ASP A 139 -1.15 -2.28 13.98
CA ASP A 139 -0.03 -2.65 13.10
C ASP A 139 -0.13 -1.94 11.74
N VAL A 140 0.48 -0.75 11.65
CA VAL A 140 0.52 0.06 10.42
C VAL A 140 1.10 -0.72 9.24
N ALA A 141 2.14 -1.54 9.45
CA ALA A 141 2.75 -2.30 8.36
C ALA A 141 1.77 -3.40 7.87
N GLY A 142 1.12 -4.10 8.80
CA GLY A 142 0.03 -5.03 8.46
C GLY A 142 -1.12 -4.37 7.69
N VAL A 143 -1.53 -3.16 8.09
CA VAL A 143 -2.55 -2.37 7.39
C VAL A 143 -2.09 -1.98 5.98
N VAL A 144 -0.85 -1.51 5.83
CA VAL A 144 -0.25 -1.22 4.51
C VAL A 144 -0.27 -2.45 3.62
N ARG A 145 0.17 -3.61 4.14
CA ARG A 145 0.15 -4.88 3.39
C ARG A 145 -1.26 -5.21 2.91
N ALA A 146 -2.23 -5.08 3.81
CA ALA A 146 -3.61 -5.33 3.49
C ALA A 146 -4.13 -4.34 2.43
N LEU A 147 -3.77 -3.06 2.47
CA LEU A 147 -4.16 -2.09 1.44
C LEU A 147 -3.48 -2.34 0.08
N LEU A 148 -2.28 -2.92 0.06
CA LEU A 148 -1.56 -3.28 -1.17
C LEU A 148 -2.11 -4.54 -1.85
N SER A 149 -2.45 -5.58 -1.07
CA SER A 149 -2.82 -6.90 -1.60
C SER A 149 -4.23 -7.38 -1.29
N GLY A 150 -4.95 -6.67 -0.44
CA GLY A 150 -6.10 -7.23 0.27
C GLY A 150 -5.68 -8.12 1.45
N GLY A 151 -6.67 -8.69 2.12
CA GLY A 151 -6.48 -9.60 3.25
C GLY A 151 -6.68 -8.95 4.63
N PRO A 152 -6.37 -9.69 5.70
CA PRO A 152 -6.59 -9.22 7.06
C PRO A 152 -5.48 -8.28 7.55
N ALA A 153 -5.84 -7.32 8.39
CA ALA A 153 -4.91 -6.52 9.19
C ALA A 153 -5.43 -6.32 10.61
N ARG A 154 -4.50 -6.13 11.54
CA ARG A 154 -4.80 -5.96 12.95
C ARG A 154 -4.95 -4.48 13.29
N ILE A 155 -6.02 -4.16 14.02
CA ILE A 155 -6.30 -2.81 14.49
C ILE A 155 -6.89 -2.83 15.91
N ASP A 156 -6.58 -1.83 16.71
CA ASP A 156 -6.92 -1.80 18.14
C ASP A 156 -8.41 -1.49 18.36
N ASP A 157 -8.99 -0.61 17.53
CA ASP A 157 -10.40 -0.21 17.62
C ASP A 157 -11.05 -0.15 16.22
N PRO A 158 -11.63 -1.28 15.74
CA PRO A 158 -12.34 -1.33 14.47
C PRO A 158 -13.63 -0.48 14.41
N GLU A 159 -14.21 -0.12 15.56
CA GLU A 159 -15.49 0.59 15.62
C GLU A 159 -15.31 2.12 15.60
N SER A 160 -14.08 2.60 15.76
CA SER A 160 -13.80 4.02 15.85
C SER A 160 -14.23 4.79 14.59
N PRO A 161 -14.97 5.90 14.73
CA PRO A 161 -15.49 6.68 13.60
C PRO A 161 -14.40 7.39 12.80
N ARG A 162 -13.18 7.55 13.36
CA ARG A 162 -12.05 8.17 12.62
C ARG A 162 -11.22 7.13 11.85
N LEU A 163 -11.62 5.86 11.87
CA LEU A 163 -10.89 4.77 11.20
C LEU A 163 -10.77 5.00 9.70
N PRO A 164 -11.84 5.35 8.96
CA PRO A 164 -11.73 5.59 7.53
C PRO A 164 -10.73 6.70 7.20
N ALA A 165 -10.73 7.79 7.98
CA ALA A 165 -9.78 8.89 7.82
C ALA A 165 -8.33 8.49 8.13
N TRP A 166 -8.13 7.57 9.07
CA TRP A 166 -6.80 7.04 9.38
C TRP A 166 -6.28 6.16 8.24
N ILE A 167 -7.12 5.23 7.75
CA ILE A 167 -6.80 4.39 6.59
C ILE A 167 -6.56 5.26 5.35
N ALA A 168 -7.36 6.31 5.12
CA ALA A 168 -7.15 7.30 4.06
C ALA A 168 -5.75 7.91 4.11
N SER A 169 -5.27 8.25 5.31
CA SER A 169 -3.94 8.84 5.47
C SER A 169 -2.82 7.89 5.05
N ILE A 170 -3.00 6.59 5.26
CA ILE A 170 -2.07 5.54 4.82
C ILE A 170 -2.21 5.33 3.31
N GLU A 171 -3.43 5.18 2.81
CA GLU A 171 -3.72 4.91 1.40
C GLU A 171 -3.11 5.96 0.47
N ARG A 172 -3.14 7.24 0.85
CA ARG A 172 -2.50 8.35 0.10
C ARG A 172 -0.99 8.23 -0.07
N THR A 173 -0.32 7.35 0.69
CA THR A 173 1.11 7.07 0.53
C THR A 173 1.38 5.92 -0.45
N LEU A 174 0.34 5.17 -0.84
CA LEU A 174 0.45 4.01 -1.70
C LEU A 174 0.31 4.39 -3.18
N PRO A 175 0.84 3.57 -4.11
CA PRO A 175 0.61 3.78 -5.53
C PRO A 175 -0.87 3.62 -5.88
N GLU A 176 -1.26 4.23 -7.01
CA GLU A 176 -2.61 4.11 -7.54
C GLU A 176 -3.08 2.66 -7.64
N LEU A 177 -4.38 2.47 -7.41
CA LEU A 177 -5.01 1.17 -7.54
C LEU A 177 -4.97 0.67 -8.98
N GLY A 178 -4.64 -0.61 -9.13
CA GLY A 178 -4.82 -1.32 -10.39
C GLY A 178 -6.30 -1.57 -10.71
N GLY A 179 -6.57 -2.24 -11.83
CA GLY A 179 -7.93 -2.46 -12.32
C GLY A 179 -8.80 -3.47 -11.56
N LYS A 180 -8.30 -4.11 -10.49
CA LYS A 180 -9.06 -5.07 -9.67
C LYS A 180 -9.36 -4.48 -8.29
N PRO A 181 -10.58 -4.67 -7.75
CA PRO A 181 -10.88 -4.29 -6.37
C PRO A 181 -9.97 -5.00 -5.39
N ARG A 182 -9.53 -4.28 -4.35
CA ARG A 182 -8.84 -4.84 -3.20
C ARG A 182 -9.83 -4.99 -2.06
N CYS A 183 -9.78 -6.12 -1.36
CA CYS A 183 -10.72 -6.44 -0.30
C CYS A 183 -9.96 -6.93 0.93
N GLY A 184 -10.41 -6.57 2.13
CA GLY A 184 -9.77 -7.03 3.35
C GLY A 184 -10.65 -6.93 4.57
N VAL A 185 -10.04 -7.24 5.72
CA VAL A 185 -10.69 -7.25 7.03
C VAL A 185 -9.78 -6.57 8.04
N LEU A 186 -10.31 -5.64 8.83
CA LEU A 186 -9.65 -5.06 9.99
C LEU A 186 -10.28 -5.66 11.25
N CYS A 187 -9.48 -6.22 12.14
CA CYS A 187 -9.97 -6.89 13.34
C CYS A 187 -9.00 -6.71 14.52
N THR A 188 -9.51 -6.81 15.75
CA THR A 188 -8.69 -6.73 16.98
C THR A 188 -7.82 -7.96 17.18
N SER A 189 -8.34 -9.09 16.75
CA SER A 189 -7.76 -10.42 16.90
C SER A 189 -7.92 -11.16 15.58
N GLY A 190 -6.80 -11.62 15.04
CA GLY A 190 -6.70 -12.30 13.76
C GLY A 190 -5.28 -12.79 13.58
N PRO A 191 -5.04 -13.74 12.66
CA PRO A 191 -3.68 -14.16 12.36
C PRO A 191 -2.91 -12.92 11.91
N ALA A 192 -1.92 -12.49 12.71
CA ALA A 192 -0.86 -11.64 12.20
C ALA A 192 -0.39 -12.31 10.91
N ALA A 193 -0.31 -11.55 9.80
CA ALA A 193 0.04 -12.09 8.49
C ALA A 193 1.12 -13.17 8.68
N ALA A 194 0.75 -14.42 8.42
CA ALA A 194 1.57 -15.56 8.77
C ALA A 194 2.84 -15.51 7.92
N SER A 195 3.91 -14.96 8.47
CA SER A 195 5.25 -14.98 7.87
C SER A 195 6.22 -14.41 8.89
N GLY A 196 7.11 -15.26 9.43
CA GLY A 196 8.28 -14.81 10.19
C GLY A 196 9.31 -14.04 9.33
N ALA A 197 9.04 -13.81 8.04
CA ALA A 197 9.83 -12.91 7.20
C ALA A 197 9.29 -11.48 7.31
N ARG A 198 10.21 -10.53 7.53
CA ARG A 198 9.91 -9.09 7.52
C ARG A 198 9.35 -8.69 6.16
N ASP A 199 8.16 -8.09 6.12
CA ASP A 199 7.63 -7.48 4.90
C ASP A 199 8.26 -6.09 4.72
N ARG A 200 9.41 -6.05 4.04
CA ARG A 200 10.17 -4.82 3.80
C ARG A 200 9.38 -3.78 3.01
N VAL A 201 8.52 -4.20 2.09
CA VAL A 201 7.68 -3.31 1.30
C VAL A 201 6.71 -2.57 2.21
N ALA A 202 6.00 -3.33 3.05
CA ALA A 202 5.05 -2.76 4.02
C ALA A 202 5.75 -1.90 5.09
N GLU A 203 6.92 -2.32 5.57
CA GLU A 203 7.74 -1.55 6.51
C GLU A 203 8.16 -0.19 5.93
N LEU A 204 8.60 -0.14 4.67
CA LEU A 204 9.02 1.10 4.02
C LEU A 204 7.86 2.06 3.78
N ALA A 205 6.72 1.57 3.28
CA ALA A 205 5.52 2.39 3.14
C ALA A 205 5.02 2.90 4.50
N ALA A 206 5.03 2.05 5.53
CA ALA A 206 4.70 2.47 6.89
C ALA A 206 5.70 3.51 7.43
N ALA A 207 7.00 3.40 7.14
CA ALA A 207 8.00 4.40 7.50
C ALA A 207 7.77 5.72 6.77
N ALA A 208 7.46 5.69 5.47
CA ALA A 208 7.07 6.86 4.68
C ALA A 208 5.82 7.54 5.23
N TRP A 209 4.85 6.75 5.70
CA TRP A 209 3.66 7.23 6.38
C TRP A 209 3.94 7.75 7.81
N ARG A 210 4.97 7.30 8.52
CA ARG A 210 5.30 7.90 9.84
C ARG A 210 6.08 9.19 9.67
N GLU A 211 7.11 9.19 8.83
CA GLU A 211 8.07 10.27 8.68
C GLU A 211 8.35 10.55 7.19
N PRO A 212 7.53 11.39 6.52
CA PRO A 212 7.68 11.72 5.08
C PRO A 212 9.04 12.24 4.66
N ALA A 213 9.74 12.90 5.58
CA ALA A 213 11.05 13.51 5.32
C ALA A 213 12.22 12.54 5.62
N SER A 214 11.93 11.33 6.10
CA SER A 214 12.95 10.33 6.41
C SER A 214 13.59 9.77 5.12
N ARG A 215 14.79 9.21 5.26
CA ARG A 215 15.46 8.51 4.16
C ARG A 215 14.67 7.27 3.73
N GLN A 216 14.01 6.59 4.67
CA GLN A 216 13.13 5.46 4.39
C GLN A 216 11.92 5.86 3.56
N ALA A 217 11.39 7.08 3.73
CA ALA A 217 10.37 7.64 2.82
C ALA A 217 10.93 7.85 1.40
N GLY A 218 12.19 8.29 1.30
CA GLY A 218 12.92 8.31 0.03
C GLY A 218 13.10 6.92 -0.58
N ALA A 219 13.39 5.89 0.24
CA ALA A 219 13.47 4.50 -0.20
C ALA A 219 12.14 4.01 -0.77
N TRP A 220 11.03 4.28 -0.08
CA TRP A 220 9.68 3.98 -0.56
C TRP A 220 9.38 4.63 -1.91
N THR A 221 9.71 5.91 -2.04
CA THR A 221 9.51 6.66 -3.30
C THR A 221 10.32 6.04 -4.44
N LEU A 222 11.61 5.75 -4.19
CA LEU A 222 12.48 5.10 -5.16
C LEU A 222 12.01 3.69 -5.53
N LEU A 223 11.52 2.90 -4.57
CA LEU A 223 10.95 1.57 -4.82
C LEU A 223 9.76 1.66 -5.79
N CYS A 224 8.83 2.59 -5.54
CA CYS A 224 7.68 2.82 -6.41
C CYS A 224 8.09 3.26 -7.82
N GLU A 225 9.05 4.19 -7.94
CA GLU A 225 9.58 4.63 -9.23
C GLU A 225 10.23 3.48 -10.02
N LEU A 226 11.03 2.64 -9.35
CA LEU A 226 11.69 1.49 -9.98
C LEU A 226 10.70 0.41 -10.40
N ALA A 227 9.72 0.08 -9.55
CA ALA A 227 8.67 -0.89 -9.87
C ALA A 227 7.86 -0.44 -11.09
N ALA A 228 7.45 0.84 -11.11
CA ALA A 228 6.72 1.42 -12.23
C ALA A 228 7.55 1.43 -13.53
N ALA A 229 8.82 1.81 -13.46
CA ALA A 229 9.72 1.86 -14.62
C ALA A 229 9.98 0.47 -15.23
N ARG A 230 9.92 -0.60 -14.43
CA ARG A 230 10.12 -1.99 -14.87
C ARG A 230 8.83 -2.73 -15.21
N GLY A 231 7.66 -2.17 -14.87
CA GLY A 231 6.38 -2.87 -15.00
C GLY A 231 6.26 -4.08 -14.07
N GLU A 232 6.96 -4.05 -12.93
CA GLU A 232 7.01 -5.13 -11.95
C GLU A 232 6.14 -4.81 -10.73
N SER A 233 5.79 -5.84 -9.95
CA SER A 233 5.14 -5.64 -8.66
C SER A 233 6.09 -5.04 -7.62
N LEU A 234 5.55 -4.34 -6.63
CA LEU A 234 6.34 -3.81 -5.50
C LEU A 234 7.08 -4.92 -4.75
N ASP A 235 6.49 -6.12 -4.64
CA ASP A 235 7.10 -7.26 -3.96
C ASP A 235 8.32 -7.79 -4.73
N GLN A 236 8.25 -7.83 -6.08
CA GLN A 236 9.39 -8.17 -6.93
C GLN A 236 10.52 -7.13 -6.81
N ALA A 237 10.18 -5.84 -6.86
CA ALA A 237 11.16 -4.78 -6.69
C ALA A 237 11.76 -4.75 -5.27
N GLY A 238 10.95 -5.08 -4.27
CA GLY A 238 11.32 -5.11 -2.85
C GLY A 238 12.21 -6.29 -2.47
N ALA A 239 12.18 -7.40 -3.22
CA ALA A 239 13.04 -8.56 -2.97
C ALA A 239 14.55 -8.22 -2.96
N ALA A 240 14.96 -7.16 -3.67
CA ALA A 240 16.34 -6.68 -3.70
C ALA A 240 16.80 -6.04 -2.37
N LEU A 241 15.88 -5.72 -1.45
CA LEU A 241 16.20 -5.15 -0.14
C LEU A 241 16.78 -6.18 0.84
N ASP A 242 16.46 -7.45 0.67
CA ASP A 242 16.89 -8.50 1.60
C ASP A 242 18.35 -8.91 1.35
N ALA A 243 18.76 -8.93 0.08
CA ALA A 243 20.15 -9.15 -0.31
C ALA A 243 20.43 -8.57 -1.70
N ILE A 244 21.50 -7.79 -1.81
CA ILE A 244 22.03 -7.37 -3.12
C ILE A 244 23.06 -8.41 -3.56
N ASP A 245 22.66 -9.27 -4.50
CA ASP A 245 23.59 -10.15 -5.21
C ASP A 245 24.16 -9.42 -6.43
N ALA A 246 25.39 -8.89 -6.29
CA ALA A 246 26.08 -8.24 -7.41
C ALA A 246 26.42 -9.23 -8.53
N GLY A 247 26.48 -10.54 -8.26
CA GLY A 247 26.66 -11.57 -9.28
C GLY A 247 25.41 -11.83 -10.12
N ALA A 248 24.21 -11.50 -9.61
CA ALA A 248 22.95 -11.74 -10.32
C ALA A 248 22.80 -10.88 -11.58
N VAL A 249 23.48 -9.73 -11.64
CA VAL A 249 23.48 -8.87 -12.84
C VAL A 249 24.45 -9.33 -13.92
N LEU A 250 25.28 -10.36 -13.64
CA LEU A 250 26.29 -10.90 -14.55
C LEU A 250 25.87 -12.25 -15.12
N THR A 251 26.24 -12.52 -16.37
CA THR A 251 26.10 -13.86 -16.94
C THR A 251 27.05 -14.85 -16.27
N ALA A 252 26.83 -16.16 -16.50
CA ALA A 252 27.74 -17.18 -15.98
C ALA A 252 29.18 -16.96 -16.47
N GLU A 253 29.37 -16.57 -17.73
CA GLU A 253 30.68 -16.27 -18.31
C GLU A 253 31.31 -15.03 -17.68
N GLU A 254 30.56 -13.93 -17.55
CA GLU A 254 31.04 -12.69 -16.94
C GLU A 254 31.46 -12.89 -15.48
N ARG A 255 30.72 -13.72 -14.72
CA ARG A 255 31.08 -14.06 -13.34
C ARG A 255 32.45 -14.73 -13.22
N THR A 256 32.89 -15.50 -14.21
CA THR A 256 34.24 -16.10 -14.21
C THR A 256 35.36 -15.07 -14.38
N LEU A 257 35.04 -13.87 -14.90
CA LEU A 257 35.99 -12.80 -15.21
C LEU A 257 36.14 -11.77 -14.07
N VAL A 258 35.24 -11.80 -13.09
CA VAL A 258 35.24 -10.92 -11.92
C VAL A 258 35.88 -11.64 -10.73
N ALA A 259 36.89 -11.02 -10.12
CA ALA A 259 37.48 -11.50 -8.87
C ALA A 259 36.77 -10.81 -7.72
N GLY A 260 35.96 -11.54 -6.96
CA GLY A 260 35.13 -11.00 -5.87
C GLY A 260 33.64 -11.06 -6.18
N GLY A 261 32.83 -10.61 -5.22
CA GLY A 261 31.36 -10.67 -5.29
C GLY A 261 30.68 -9.37 -4.91
N GLY A 262 31.43 -8.30 -4.65
CA GLY A 262 30.88 -7.00 -4.26
C GLY A 262 30.49 -6.13 -5.46
N VAL A 263 29.59 -5.16 -5.23
CA VAL A 263 29.19 -4.17 -6.25
C VAL A 263 30.40 -3.44 -6.83
N VAL A 264 31.36 -3.03 -5.98
CA VAL A 264 32.58 -2.33 -6.40
C VAL A 264 33.46 -3.21 -7.29
N ASP A 265 33.60 -4.51 -7.00
CA ASP A 265 34.42 -5.43 -7.79
C ASP A 265 33.88 -5.57 -9.21
N VAL A 266 32.56 -5.69 -9.33
CA VAL A 266 31.85 -5.80 -10.61
C VAL A 266 32.01 -4.51 -11.43
N LEU A 267 31.78 -3.35 -10.81
CA LEU A 267 31.93 -2.05 -11.47
C LEU A 267 33.38 -1.80 -11.92
N HIS A 268 34.36 -2.24 -11.12
CA HIS A 268 35.78 -2.11 -11.43
C HIS A 268 36.20 -3.04 -12.57
N ALA A 269 35.71 -4.28 -12.60
CA ALA A 269 35.96 -5.22 -13.69
C ALA A 269 35.41 -4.69 -15.02
N TRP A 270 34.19 -4.13 -15.00
CA TRP A 270 33.63 -3.42 -16.15
C TRP A 270 34.43 -2.18 -16.52
N GLY A 271 34.81 -1.34 -15.55
CA GLY A 271 35.59 -0.12 -15.81
C GLY A 271 36.93 -0.40 -16.51
N ARG A 272 37.57 -1.54 -16.19
CA ARG A 272 38.83 -2.00 -16.81
C ARG A 272 38.67 -2.73 -18.14
N GLY A 273 37.46 -2.86 -18.68
CA GLY A 273 37.20 -3.52 -19.96
C GLY A 273 37.31 -5.04 -19.93
N ARG A 274 37.30 -5.67 -18.75
CA ARG A 274 37.38 -7.15 -18.65
C ARG A 274 36.16 -7.85 -19.24
N LEU A 275 35.02 -7.14 -19.26
CA LEU A 275 33.74 -7.67 -19.70
C LEU A 275 33.40 -7.29 -21.16
N ASP A 276 34.29 -6.58 -21.86
CA ASP A 276 34.02 -6.05 -23.21
C ASP A 276 33.90 -7.13 -24.28
N ARG A 277 34.44 -8.33 -24.01
CA ARG A 277 34.33 -9.49 -24.91
C ARG A 277 33.10 -10.36 -24.62
N SER A 278 32.30 -9.99 -23.62
CA SER A 278 31.05 -10.67 -23.32
C SER A 278 30.09 -10.51 -24.50
N PRO A 279 29.37 -11.57 -24.93
CA PRO A 279 28.29 -11.45 -25.90
C PRO A 279 27.21 -10.44 -25.47
N ASP A 280 27.06 -10.22 -24.16
CA ASP A 280 26.06 -9.34 -23.56
C ASP A 280 26.63 -7.98 -23.12
N ALA A 281 27.80 -7.59 -23.65
CA ALA A 281 28.48 -6.34 -23.29
C ALA A 281 27.60 -5.11 -23.59
N ASP A 282 26.80 -5.15 -24.66
CA ASP A 282 25.94 -4.04 -25.08
C ASP A 282 24.83 -3.72 -24.05
N THR A 283 24.39 -4.72 -23.28
CA THR A 283 23.37 -4.53 -22.22
C THR A 283 23.98 -4.35 -20.83
N LEU A 284 25.30 -4.50 -20.69
CA LEU A 284 25.95 -4.53 -19.39
C LEU A 284 25.80 -3.21 -18.63
N VAL A 285 25.90 -2.05 -19.30
CA VAL A 285 25.71 -0.74 -18.63
C VAL A 285 24.31 -0.60 -18.04
N VAL A 286 23.30 -1.18 -18.69
CA VAL A 286 21.90 -1.17 -18.26
C VAL A 286 21.73 -2.02 -17.00
N ARG A 287 22.31 -3.24 -17.01
CA ARG A 287 22.34 -4.17 -15.86
C ARG A 287 23.10 -3.61 -14.65
N LEU A 288 24.24 -2.95 -14.89
CA LEU A 288 25.01 -2.27 -13.83
C LEU A 288 24.28 -1.06 -13.24
N ALA A 289 23.55 -0.30 -14.07
CA ALA A 289 22.71 0.78 -13.58
C ALA A 289 21.60 0.26 -12.65
N ASP A 290 21.00 -0.89 -12.96
CA ASP A 290 20.02 -1.55 -12.08
C ASP A 290 20.64 -2.00 -10.75
N LEU A 291 21.89 -2.51 -10.76
CA LEU A 291 22.64 -2.85 -9.55
C LEU A 291 22.87 -1.62 -8.65
N VAL A 292 23.32 -0.51 -9.24
CA VAL A 292 23.56 0.74 -8.50
C VAL A 292 22.24 1.31 -7.95
N ALA A 293 21.15 1.23 -8.72
CA ALA A 293 19.82 1.64 -8.26
C ALA A 293 19.34 0.80 -7.06
N ALA A 294 19.50 -0.53 -7.12
CA ALA A 294 19.18 -1.42 -6.00
C ALA A 294 20.04 -1.11 -4.76
N ARG A 295 21.33 -0.79 -4.96
CA ARG A 295 22.24 -0.38 -3.88
C ARG A 295 21.82 0.93 -3.22
N ALA A 296 21.47 1.94 -4.00
CA ALA A 296 20.96 3.21 -3.50
C ALA A 296 19.66 3.01 -2.70
N LEU A 297 18.75 2.19 -3.21
CA LEU A 297 17.50 1.82 -2.53
C LEU A 297 17.77 1.14 -1.17
N ALA A 298 18.68 0.15 -1.12
CA ALA A 298 19.02 -0.53 0.13
C ALA A 298 19.67 0.40 1.16
N GLN A 299 20.53 1.34 0.74
CA GLN A 299 21.10 2.36 1.63
C GLN A 299 20.00 3.25 2.23
N LEU A 300 19.09 3.77 1.41
CA LEU A 300 17.97 4.58 1.91
C LEU A 300 17.08 3.79 2.88
N ALA A 301 16.81 2.51 2.56
CA ALA A 301 16.02 1.63 3.41
C ALA A 301 16.70 1.37 4.78
N ALA A 302 18.03 1.31 4.80
CA ALA A 302 18.84 1.24 6.03
C ALA A 302 18.93 2.58 6.78
N GLY A 303 18.39 3.68 6.24
CA GLY A 303 18.51 5.02 6.81
C GLY A 303 19.84 5.70 6.49
N GLU A 304 20.60 5.17 5.53
CA GLU A 304 21.86 5.72 5.03
C GLU A 304 21.64 6.64 3.82
N ASP A 305 22.67 7.38 3.45
CA ASP A 305 22.63 8.25 2.27
C ASP A 305 22.86 7.45 0.97
N ALA A 306 21.90 7.48 0.04
CA ALA A 306 22.03 6.87 -1.29
C ALA A 306 23.20 7.44 -2.12
N ALA A 307 23.72 8.62 -1.76
CA ALA A 307 24.94 9.16 -2.31
C ALA A 307 26.12 8.17 -2.24
N GLY A 308 26.15 7.30 -1.21
CA GLY A 308 27.18 6.28 -1.06
C GLY A 308 27.27 5.35 -2.26
N ALA A 309 26.13 4.84 -2.75
CA ALA A 309 26.06 3.97 -3.94
C ALA A 309 26.55 4.69 -5.22
N ILE A 310 26.24 5.98 -5.35
CA ILE A 310 26.70 6.80 -6.48
C ILE A 310 28.22 7.06 -6.37
N ALA A 311 28.72 7.30 -5.15
CA ALA A 311 30.14 7.48 -4.87
C ALA A 311 30.95 6.19 -5.14
N GLU A 312 30.41 5.01 -4.81
CA GLU A 312 31.00 3.70 -5.16
C GLU A 312 31.26 3.59 -6.67
N ALA A 313 30.26 3.91 -7.49
CA ALA A 313 30.39 3.91 -8.94
C ALA A 313 31.33 5.01 -9.47
N ARG A 314 31.38 6.16 -8.79
CA ARG A 314 32.13 7.33 -9.26
C ARG A 314 33.62 7.29 -8.91
N TRP A 315 33.93 6.98 -7.66
CA TRP A 315 35.26 7.15 -7.07
C TRP A 315 35.94 5.82 -6.76
N HIS A 316 35.18 4.82 -6.31
CA HIS A 316 35.77 3.59 -5.79
C HIS A 316 36.04 2.54 -6.86
N ALA A 317 35.24 2.49 -7.93
CA ALA A 317 35.39 1.50 -8.99
C ALA A 317 36.46 1.82 -10.07
N LEU A 318 37.25 2.90 -9.93
CA LEU A 318 38.28 3.33 -10.89
C LEU A 318 37.83 3.33 -12.37
N VAL A 319 36.57 3.71 -12.63
CA VAL A 319 35.97 3.65 -13.97
C VAL A 319 36.45 4.83 -14.83
N PRO A 320 36.89 4.60 -16.10
CA PRO A 320 37.24 5.67 -17.04
C PRO A 320 36.11 6.69 -17.22
N ALA A 321 36.46 7.95 -17.46
CA ALA A 321 35.51 9.06 -17.48
C ALA A 321 34.30 8.85 -18.41
N ALA A 322 34.52 8.33 -19.62
CA ALA A 322 33.44 8.07 -20.58
C ALA A 322 32.47 6.98 -20.11
N ARG A 323 32.98 5.86 -19.59
CA ARG A 323 32.16 4.77 -19.03
C ARG A 323 31.40 5.24 -17.80
N ARG A 324 32.07 5.98 -16.93
CA ARG A 324 31.44 6.56 -15.73
C ARG A 324 30.29 7.49 -16.10
N ALA A 325 30.47 8.37 -17.10
CA ALA A 325 29.40 9.23 -17.59
C ALA A 325 28.22 8.41 -18.12
N ALA A 326 28.49 7.39 -18.95
CA ALA A 326 27.44 6.51 -19.48
C ALA A 326 26.66 5.78 -18.37
N LEU A 327 27.35 5.25 -17.35
CA LEU A 327 26.72 4.60 -16.21
C LEU A 327 25.84 5.56 -15.41
N LEU A 328 26.35 6.76 -15.08
CA LEU A 328 25.59 7.73 -14.28
C LEU A 328 24.40 8.29 -15.05
N THR A 329 24.51 8.48 -16.36
CA THR A 329 23.36 8.77 -17.23
C THR A 329 22.34 7.65 -17.20
N ALA A 330 22.76 6.38 -17.32
CA ALA A 330 21.85 5.24 -17.26
C ALA A 330 21.14 5.12 -15.89
N VAL A 331 21.85 5.40 -14.79
CA VAL A 331 21.27 5.44 -13.43
C VAL A 331 20.23 6.56 -13.30
N ALA A 332 20.55 7.78 -13.76
CA ALA A 332 19.64 8.93 -13.72
C ALA A 332 18.39 8.77 -14.61
N GLN A 333 18.41 7.84 -15.57
CA GLN A 333 17.27 7.51 -16.40
C GLN A 333 16.28 6.54 -15.72
N ARG A 334 16.69 5.81 -14.67
CA ARG A 334 15.83 4.80 -14.02
C ARG A 334 14.73 5.39 -13.14
N ALA A 335 15.02 6.49 -12.46
CA ALA A 335 14.12 7.06 -11.46
C ALA A 335 14.39 8.55 -11.28
N ALA A 336 13.34 9.35 -11.00
CA ALA A 336 13.50 10.78 -10.77
C ALA A 336 14.29 11.05 -9.48
N THR A 337 14.13 10.20 -8.46
CA THR A 337 14.93 10.24 -7.24
C THR A 337 16.42 10.06 -7.53
N LEU A 338 16.79 9.05 -8.33
CA LEU A 338 18.18 8.80 -8.71
C LEU A 338 18.77 9.94 -9.52
N ARG A 339 18.00 10.54 -10.44
CA ARG A 339 18.42 11.71 -11.21
C ARG A 339 18.84 12.86 -10.30
N LYS A 340 18.01 13.22 -9.33
CA LYS A 340 18.31 14.29 -8.36
C LYS A 340 19.61 14.01 -7.58
N ILE A 341 19.80 12.77 -7.14
CA ILE A 341 21.00 12.36 -6.39
C ILE A 341 22.26 12.47 -7.28
N VAL A 342 22.18 11.99 -8.52
CA VAL A 342 23.26 12.06 -9.50
C VAL A 342 23.62 13.52 -9.80
N GLU A 343 22.63 14.38 -10.09
CA GLU A 343 22.83 15.81 -10.37
C GLU A 343 23.45 16.56 -9.19
N ALA A 344 22.99 16.30 -7.95
CA ALA A 344 23.53 16.92 -6.74
C ALA A 344 25.00 16.58 -6.50
N HIS A 345 25.49 15.46 -7.05
CA HIS A 345 26.90 15.08 -6.98
C HIS A 345 27.70 15.57 -8.19
N HIS A 346 27.07 15.97 -9.29
CA HIS A 346 27.75 16.45 -10.50
C HIS A 346 28.02 17.96 -10.53
N GLY A 347 27.38 18.74 -9.66
CA GLY A 347 27.71 20.15 -9.40
C GLY A 347 28.96 20.30 -8.53
#